data_AF-A0A0T9XTJ5-F1
#
_entry.id   AF-A0A0T9XTJ5-F1
#
_cell.length_a   1.000
_cell.length_b   1.000
_cell.length_c   1.000
_cell.angle_alpha   90.00
_cell.angle_beta   90.00
_cell.angle_gamma   90.00
#
_symmetry.space_group_name_H-M   'P 1'
#
loop_
_entity.id
_entity.type
_entity.pdbx_description
1 polymer ?
#
loop_
_entity_poly.entity_id
_entity_poly.type
_entity_poly.pdbx_seq_one_letter_code
_entity_poly.pdbx_strand_id
1 'polypeptide(L)'
;MITMLKILPKTAMILLAFLAIFLIEWYTPIHSDDYRYYLLGISPESHFHHYMTWSGRIIADYTSALILYTRSQLVYSISAAVSTLVFCYFIVKTPSGTLRWNKSDYLLFPLIFFTYWISNPNLGQTTFWIVGAANYLWTNLFVVVWLFFFYTITIKNSKAISPWVALLSFMAGCSNESVSPFVSLISVLAIAYELWQNKSVSRNKIVYSLCAIAGSCVLILSPGNFIRASGKEFWYGRPIFERIFIHLTERVHNHLALIWIAYVVLLLLVLLVIFNKQIRAKIDKTSLICAALVVCIGISTSLIMFASPSYPDRVMNGTFMFFLLAISFIAYALLKSGVKAGVVGVTAVTVLCGIVFLWSYSLMLNGYKKTAGQEIVRQEIITKEIAAGKQKFIIPDYYFVKLQNSGGHFGLFHDPAVYGEYYHVQAIFKKKVNFDYSVIANGAKHSLSNETTAYSNTRGDFAIISREQLTGSITLSVNGRQKTIPVEKMKHAEINDEFWYYASVGKGEITAISF
;
A
#
# COMPACT_ATOMS: atom_id res chain seq x y z
N MET A 1 -6.81 -6.73 36.78
CA MET A 1 -6.29 -5.84 35.72
C MET A 1 -6.23 -6.46 34.32
N ILE A 2 -6.26 -7.80 34.18
CA ILE A 2 -6.37 -8.50 32.87
C ILE A 2 -7.81 -8.49 32.32
N THR A 3 -8.80 -8.21 33.18
CA THR A 3 -10.23 -8.15 32.85
C THR A 3 -10.64 -6.85 32.11
N MET A 4 -9.78 -5.83 32.09
CA MET A 4 -10.03 -4.52 31.46
C MET A 4 -9.62 -4.45 29.97
N LEU A 5 -9.06 -5.52 29.40
CA LEU A 5 -8.60 -5.54 28.00
C LEU A 5 -9.73 -5.72 26.96
N LYS A 6 -10.97 -5.91 27.40
CA LYS A 6 -12.15 -6.03 26.51
C LYS A 6 -12.88 -4.69 26.41
N ILE A 7 -12.20 -3.65 25.92
CA ILE A 7 -12.87 -2.36 25.68
C ILE A 7 -13.82 -2.50 24.48
N LEU A 8 -13.45 -3.32 23.49
CA LEU A 8 -14.26 -3.61 22.31
C LEU A 8 -14.27 -5.12 22.02
N PRO A 9 -15.40 -5.73 21.64
CA PRO A 9 -15.43 -7.12 21.19
C PRO A 9 -14.49 -7.34 20.00
N LYS A 10 -13.82 -8.50 19.93
CA LYS A 10 -12.89 -8.85 18.83
C LYS A 10 -13.53 -8.65 17.44
N THR A 11 -14.82 -8.95 17.31
CA THR A 11 -15.58 -8.81 16.07
C THR A 11 -15.69 -7.35 15.63
N ALA A 12 -15.97 -6.45 16.57
CA ALA A 12 -16.03 -5.02 16.29
C ALA A 12 -14.66 -4.43 15.96
N MET A 13 -13.57 -4.88 16.61
CA MET A 13 -12.21 -4.46 16.24
C MET A 13 -11.85 -4.85 14.80
N ILE A 14 -12.15 -6.10 14.43
CA ILE A 14 -11.92 -6.61 13.07
C ILE A 14 -12.79 -5.86 12.07
N LEU A 15 -14.07 -5.62 12.38
CA LEU A 15 -14.99 -4.90 11.51
C LEU A 15 -14.54 -3.45 11.29
N LEU A 16 -14.10 -2.73 12.33
CA LEU A 16 -13.61 -1.36 12.18
C LEU A 16 -12.33 -1.28 11.33
N ALA A 17 -11.39 -2.21 11.53
CA ALA A 17 -10.20 -2.31 10.70
C ALA A 17 -10.55 -2.63 9.24
N PHE A 18 -11.52 -3.54 9.03
CA PHE A 18 -12.04 -3.88 7.71
C PHE A 18 -12.63 -2.64 7.03
N LEU A 19 -13.54 -1.93 7.71
CA LEU A 19 -14.19 -0.73 7.18
C LEU A 19 -13.19 0.39 6.89
N ALA A 20 -12.15 0.53 7.70
CA ALA A 20 -11.10 1.53 7.46
C ALA A 20 -10.42 1.33 6.10
N ILE A 21 -10.01 0.09 5.77
CA ILE A 21 -9.40 -0.21 4.47
C ILE A 21 -10.44 -0.20 3.35
N PHE A 22 -11.58 -0.85 3.57
CA PHE A 22 -12.66 -0.96 2.60
C PHE A 22 -13.14 0.40 2.09
N LEU A 23 -13.36 1.36 2.98
CA LEU A 23 -13.89 2.68 2.59
C LEU A 23 -12.89 3.50 1.78
N ILE A 24 -11.59 3.39 2.06
CA ILE A 24 -10.60 4.07 1.20
C ILE A 24 -10.59 3.43 -0.18
N GLU A 25 -10.53 2.09 -0.24
CA GLU A 25 -10.51 1.39 -1.52
C GLU A 25 -11.79 1.61 -2.33
N TRP A 26 -12.94 1.73 -1.67
CA TRP A 26 -14.20 2.05 -2.32
C TRP A 26 -14.15 3.38 -3.10
N TYR A 27 -13.34 4.34 -2.63
CA TYR A 27 -13.12 5.62 -3.30
C TYR A 27 -11.85 5.62 -4.18
N THR A 28 -11.13 4.51 -4.29
CA THR A 28 -9.98 4.41 -5.20
C THR A 28 -10.46 4.06 -6.61
N PRO A 29 -10.24 4.94 -7.60
CA PRO A 29 -10.48 4.60 -8.99
C PRO A 29 -9.42 3.62 -9.49
N ILE A 30 -9.72 2.85 -10.55
CA ILE A 30 -8.67 2.11 -11.27
C ILE A 30 -7.69 3.11 -11.89
N HIS A 31 -6.40 2.81 -11.83
CA HIS A 31 -5.36 3.76 -12.26
C HIS A 31 -4.07 3.05 -12.65
N SER A 32 -3.14 3.80 -13.24
CA SER A 32 -1.79 3.30 -13.55
C SER A 32 -1.82 1.99 -14.34
N ASP A 33 -1.10 0.96 -13.86
CA ASP A 33 -0.97 -0.31 -14.57
C ASP A 33 -2.20 -1.20 -14.39
N ASP A 34 -3.19 -0.80 -13.57
CA ASP A 34 -4.44 -1.57 -13.44
C ASP A 34 -5.12 -1.73 -14.80
N TYR A 35 -5.07 -0.71 -15.66
CA TYR A 35 -5.56 -0.80 -17.03
C TYR A 35 -4.83 -1.87 -17.85
N ARG A 36 -3.49 -1.97 -17.71
CA ARG A 36 -2.69 -2.95 -18.45
C ARG A 36 -2.96 -4.38 -17.98
N TYR A 37 -3.06 -4.59 -16.66
CA TYR A 37 -3.36 -5.92 -16.11
C TYR A 37 -4.83 -6.33 -16.28
N TYR A 38 -5.72 -5.36 -16.42
CA TYR A 38 -7.08 -5.61 -16.87
C TYR A 38 -7.09 -6.14 -18.30
N LEU A 39 -6.34 -5.50 -19.21
CA LEU A 39 -6.22 -5.91 -20.62
C LEU A 39 -5.48 -7.24 -20.78
N LEU A 40 -4.50 -7.53 -19.91
CA LEU A 40 -3.81 -8.82 -19.87
C LEU A 40 -4.78 -10.00 -19.65
N GLY A 41 -5.83 -9.79 -18.84
CA GLY A 41 -6.82 -10.81 -18.53
C GLY A 41 -6.24 -12.00 -17.76
N ILE A 42 -6.98 -13.12 -17.75
CA ILE A 42 -6.67 -14.32 -16.95
C ILE A 42 -6.20 -15.52 -17.79
N SER A 43 -5.94 -15.32 -19.09
CA SER A 43 -5.53 -16.39 -20.00
C SER A 43 -4.13 -16.93 -19.62
N PRO A 44 -3.98 -18.26 -19.48
CA PRO A 44 -2.67 -18.88 -19.25
C PRO A 44 -1.63 -18.55 -20.30
N GLU A 45 -2.04 -18.46 -21.56
CA GLU A 45 -1.18 -18.10 -22.68
C GLU A 45 -0.66 -16.67 -22.55
N SER A 46 -1.54 -15.74 -22.17
CA SER A 46 -1.20 -14.33 -21.97
C SER A 46 -0.22 -14.14 -20.81
N HIS A 47 -0.45 -14.82 -19.69
CA HIS A 47 0.47 -14.80 -18.54
C HIS A 47 1.79 -15.51 -18.81
N PHE A 48 1.78 -16.60 -19.59
CA PHE A 48 3.02 -17.24 -20.03
C PHE A 48 3.84 -16.31 -20.93
N HIS A 49 3.20 -15.65 -21.91
CA HIS A 49 3.86 -14.65 -22.73
C HIS A 49 4.41 -13.49 -21.87
N HIS A 50 3.62 -13.00 -20.90
CA HIS A 50 4.05 -11.96 -19.98
C HIS A 50 5.26 -12.38 -19.12
N TYR A 51 5.29 -13.64 -18.68
CA TYR A 51 6.42 -14.23 -17.96
C TYR A 51 7.69 -14.28 -18.82
N MET A 52 7.52 -14.67 -20.08
CA MET A 52 8.62 -14.77 -21.04
C MET A 52 9.16 -13.42 -21.49
N THR A 53 8.35 -12.34 -21.44
CA THR A 53 8.70 -11.06 -22.08
C THR A 53 8.81 -9.86 -21.14
N TRP A 54 8.21 -9.90 -19.93
CA TRP A 54 8.10 -8.71 -19.07
C TRP A 54 8.38 -8.92 -17.58
N SER A 55 7.79 -9.93 -16.93
CA SER A 55 7.78 -10.04 -15.47
C SER A 55 7.89 -11.47 -14.96
N GLY A 56 8.80 -11.73 -14.01
CA GLY A 56 8.86 -13.00 -13.28
C GLY A 56 7.82 -13.19 -12.17
N ARG A 57 6.98 -12.18 -11.91
CA ARG A 57 6.13 -12.13 -10.70
C ARG A 57 4.80 -12.84 -10.90
N ILE A 58 4.84 -14.09 -11.34
CA ILE A 58 3.65 -14.90 -11.72
C ILE A 58 2.53 -14.79 -10.68
N ILE A 59 2.84 -14.92 -9.38
CA ILE A 59 1.84 -14.84 -8.31
C ILE A 59 1.18 -13.46 -8.24
N ALA A 60 1.96 -12.38 -8.30
CA ALA A 60 1.42 -11.02 -8.29
C ALA A 60 0.66 -10.70 -9.58
N ASP A 61 1.22 -11.08 -10.73
CA ASP A 61 0.66 -10.81 -12.05
C ASP A 61 -0.72 -11.48 -12.19
N TYR A 62 -0.83 -12.76 -11.83
CA TYR A 62 -2.13 -13.45 -11.79
C TYR A 62 -3.09 -12.90 -10.75
N THR A 63 -2.61 -12.57 -9.54
CA THR A 63 -3.48 -12.06 -8.46
C THR A 63 -4.14 -10.75 -8.87
N SER A 64 -3.36 -9.81 -9.43
CA SER A 64 -3.89 -8.53 -9.91
C SER A 64 -4.89 -8.72 -11.06
N ALA A 65 -4.54 -9.54 -12.06
CA ALA A 65 -5.43 -9.81 -13.19
C ALA A 65 -6.74 -10.49 -12.77
N LEU A 66 -6.70 -11.46 -11.84
CA LEU A 66 -7.88 -12.14 -11.32
C LEU A 66 -8.82 -11.17 -10.59
N ILE A 67 -8.26 -10.29 -9.75
CA ILE A 67 -9.05 -9.26 -9.06
C ILE A 67 -9.68 -8.36 -10.12
N LEU A 68 -8.88 -7.77 -11.02
CA LEU A 68 -9.32 -6.82 -12.04
C LEU A 68 -10.38 -7.39 -12.98
N TYR A 69 -10.27 -8.68 -13.35
CA TYR A 69 -11.21 -9.39 -14.21
C TYR A 69 -12.65 -9.37 -13.68
N THR A 70 -12.85 -9.22 -12.36
CA THR A 70 -14.20 -9.13 -11.78
C THR A 70 -14.94 -7.83 -12.10
N ARG A 71 -14.24 -6.78 -12.56
CA ARG A 71 -14.78 -5.46 -12.91
C ARG A 71 -15.67 -4.84 -11.83
N SER A 72 -15.40 -5.16 -10.56
CA SER A 72 -16.28 -4.85 -9.44
C SER A 72 -15.54 -4.11 -8.34
N GLN A 73 -15.92 -2.84 -8.13
CA GLN A 73 -15.38 -2.03 -7.03
C GLN A 73 -15.57 -2.70 -5.67
N LEU A 74 -16.67 -3.45 -5.50
CA LEU A 74 -16.92 -4.23 -4.29
C LEU A 74 -15.86 -5.30 -4.09
N VAL A 75 -15.49 -6.04 -5.14
CA VAL A 75 -14.45 -7.07 -5.06
C VAL A 75 -13.09 -6.45 -4.79
N TYR A 76 -12.76 -5.31 -5.42
CA TYR A 76 -11.50 -4.60 -5.18
C TYR A 76 -11.38 -4.19 -3.71
N SER A 77 -12.45 -3.57 -3.18
CA SER A 77 -12.54 -3.10 -1.79
C SER A 77 -12.49 -4.25 -0.77
N ILE A 78 -13.20 -5.34 -1.02
CA ILE A 78 -13.14 -6.54 -0.17
C ILE A 78 -11.73 -7.16 -0.23
N SER A 79 -11.13 -7.24 -1.40
CA SER A 79 -9.80 -7.85 -1.58
C SER A 79 -8.72 -7.08 -0.83
N ALA A 80 -8.70 -5.74 -0.93
CA ALA A 80 -7.78 -4.89 -0.18
C ALA A 80 -7.98 -5.03 1.34
N ALA A 81 -9.24 -4.99 1.81
CA ALA A 81 -9.56 -5.09 3.23
C ALA A 81 -9.21 -6.47 3.81
N VAL A 82 -9.64 -7.55 3.16
CA VAL A 82 -9.37 -8.91 3.63
C VAL A 82 -7.87 -9.21 3.62
N SER A 83 -7.17 -8.92 2.52
CA SER A 83 -5.73 -9.20 2.44
C SER A 83 -4.92 -8.43 3.50
N THR A 84 -5.25 -7.16 3.74
CA THR A 84 -4.63 -6.34 4.80
C THR A 84 -4.89 -6.91 6.19
N LEU A 85 -6.14 -7.30 6.47
CA LEU A 85 -6.52 -7.83 7.78
C LEU A 85 -5.87 -9.19 8.03
N VAL A 86 -5.87 -10.08 7.03
CA VAL A 86 -5.22 -11.39 7.13
C VAL A 86 -3.71 -11.21 7.30
N PHE A 87 -3.09 -10.28 6.57
CA PHE A 87 -1.66 -9.94 6.72
C PHE A 87 -1.34 -9.51 8.16
N CYS A 88 -2.08 -8.54 8.70
CA CYS A 88 -1.92 -8.09 10.08
C CYS A 88 -2.20 -9.21 11.09
N TYR A 89 -3.21 -10.03 10.83
CA TYR A 89 -3.58 -11.15 11.68
C TYR A 89 -2.44 -12.17 11.79
N PHE A 90 -1.84 -12.59 10.68
CA PHE A 90 -0.73 -13.53 10.72
C PHE A 90 0.51 -12.95 11.43
N ILE A 91 0.82 -11.65 11.24
CA ILE A 91 1.86 -10.98 12.03
C ILE A 91 1.59 -11.06 13.54
N VAL A 92 0.35 -10.80 13.96
CA VAL A 92 -0.07 -10.88 15.37
C VAL A 92 0.01 -12.31 15.91
N LYS A 93 -0.27 -13.32 15.08
CA LYS A 93 -0.30 -14.72 15.52
C LYS A 93 1.06 -15.38 15.56
N THR A 94 2.02 -14.96 14.73
CA THR A 94 3.35 -15.57 14.65
C THR A 94 4.00 -15.80 16.00
N PRO A 95 4.11 -14.81 16.93
CA PRO A 95 4.76 -15.04 18.22
C PRO A 95 4.10 -16.12 19.08
N SER A 96 2.78 -16.28 18.99
CA SER A 96 2.02 -17.23 19.80
C SER A 96 1.97 -18.65 19.23
N GLY A 97 2.26 -18.83 17.93
CA GLY A 97 2.20 -20.14 17.26
C GLY A 97 0.81 -20.79 17.24
N THR A 98 -0.25 -19.99 17.40
CA THR A 98 -1.64 -20.44 17.37
C THR A 98 -2.54 -19.46 16.63
N LEU A 99 -3.50 -19.98 15.87
CA LEU A 99 -4.53 -19.17 15.22
C LEU A 99 -5.69 -18.84 16.16
N ARG A 100 -5.72 -19.33 17.40
CA ARG A 100 -6.77 -18.98 18.37
C ARG A 100 -6.59 -17.54 18.87
N TRP A 101 -7.69 -16.84 19.12
CA TRP A 101 -7.67 -15.50 19.72
C TRP A 101 -7.32 -15.56 21.20
N ASN A 102 -6.20 -14.94 21.56
CA ASN A 102 -5.65 -14.90 22.90
C ASN A 102 -5.87 -13.51 23.53
N LYS A 103 -5.63 -13.41 24.84
CA LYS A 103 -5.79 -12.15 25.60
C LYS A 103 -4.86 -11.04 25.10
N SER A 104 -3.64 -11.38 24.69
CA SER A 104 -2.66 -10.43 24.12
C SER A 104 -3.17 -9.75 22.85
N ASP A 105 -4.02 -10.43 22.09
CA ASP A 105 -4.35 -10.03 20.72
C ASP A 105 -5.28 -8.81 20.68
N TYR A 106 -5.98 -8.55 21.80
CA TYR A 106 -6.74 -7.32 22.01
C TYR A 106 -5.87 -6.06 21.99
N LEU A 107 -4.56 -6.15 22.30
CA LEU A 107 -3.61 -5.04 22.16
C LEU A 107 -2.70 -5.21 20.94
N LEU A 108 -2.29 -6.43 20.60
CA LEU A 108 -1.39 -6.66 19.47
C LEU A 108 -2.04 -6.34 18.13
N PHE A 109 -3.29 -6.76 17.91
CA PHE A 109 -3.97 -6.47 16.64
C PHE A 109 -4.08 -4.97 16.33
N PRO A 110 -4.59 -4.11 17.23
CA PRO A 110 -4.64 -2.68 16.97
C PRO A 110 -3.25 -2.06 16.87
N LEU A 111 -2.26 -2.50 17.68
CA LEU A 111 -0.89 -2.01 17.56
C LEU A 111 -0.32 -2.27 16.16
N ILE A 112 -0.44 -3.50 15.66
CA ILE A 112 0.06 -3.89 14.35
C ILE A 112 -0.73 -3.20 13.23
N PHE A 113 -2.05 -3.15 13.32
CA PHE A 113 -2.88 -2.49 12.31
C PHE A 113 -2.62 -0.98 12.23
N PHE A 114 -2.56 -0.28 13.37
CA PHE A 114 -2.25 1.15 13.37
C PHE A 114 -0.84 1.42 12.87
N THR A 115 0.14 0.61 13.31
CA THR A 115 1.52 0.76 12.83
C THR A 115 1.62 0.49 11.33
N TYR A 116 0.94 -0.56 10.83
CA TYR A 116 0.82 -0.85 9.40
C TYR A 116 0.33 0.37 8.65
N TRP A 117 -0.75 1.02 9.10
CA TRP A 117 -1.28 2.20 8.43
C TRP A 117 -0.30 3.39 8.44
N ILE A 118 0.14 3.80 9.62
CA ILE A 118 0.84 5.08 9.79
C ILE A 118 2.30 5.04 9.31
N SER A 119 2.91 3.85 9.26
CA SER A 119 4.32 3.66 8.92
C SER A 119 4.54 2.93 7.59
N ASN A 120 3.47 2.64 6.83
CA ASN A 120 3.63 2.07 5.50
C ASN A 120 4.42 3.03 4.60
N PRO A 121 5.50 2.58 3.93
CA PRO A 121 6.33 3.47 3.12
C PRO A 121 5.58 4.11 1.94
N ASN A 122 4.54 3.46 1.43
CA ASN A 122 3.71 3.99 0.36
C ASN A 122 2.33 3.31 0.34
N LEU A 123 1.50 3.60 1.35
CA LEU A 123 0.20 2.96 1.54
C LEU A 123 -0.70 3.02 0.29
N GLY A 124 -0.68 4.16 -0.42
CA GLY A 124 -1.44 4.34 -1.65
C GLY A 124 -1.06 3.33 -2.74
N GLN A 125 0.24 3.07 -2.92
CA GLN A 125 0.73 2.13 -3.93
C GLN A 125 0.88 0.68 -3.46
N THR A 126 1.00 0.42 -2.15
CA THR A 126 1.17 -0.95 -1.65
C THR A 126 -0.15 -1.63 -1.28
N THR A 127 -1.23 -0.87 -1.13
CA THR A 127 -2.50 -1.36 -0.58
C THR A 127 -3.71 -1.01 -1.45
N PHE A 128 -3.77 0.23 -1.96
CA PHE A 128 -4.95 0.75 -2.68
C PHE A 128 -4.76 0.79 -4.21
N TRP A 129 -3.55 0.59 -4.70
CA TRP A 129 -3.30 0.31 -6.11
C TRP A 129 -3.37 -1.20 -6.32
N ILE A 130 -4.25 -1.72 -7.16
CA ILE A 130 -4.52 -3.17 -7.23
C ILE A 130 -3.28 -3.96 -7.66
N VAL A 131 -2.63 -3.55 -8.75
CA VAL A 131 -1.38 -4.18 -9.22
C VAL A 131 -0.26 -4.01 -8.19
N GLY A 132 -0.17 -2.84 -7.54
CA GLY A 132 0.78 -2.59 -6.47
C GLY A 132 0.54 -3.48 -5.23
N ALA A 133 -0.70 -3.64 -4.80
CA ALA A 133 -1.10 -4.51 -3.71
C ALA A 133 -0.82 -5.97 -4.04
N ALA A 134 -1.03 -6.42 -5.28
CA ALA A 134 -0.62 -7.75 -5.69
C ALA A 134 0.89 -7.96 -5.55
N ASN A 135 1.70 -6.96 -5.90
CA ASN A 135 3.16 -7.01 -5.83
C ASN A 135 3.74 -6.91 -4.41
N TYR A 136 3.08 -6.19 -3.50
CA TYR A 136 3.66 -5.84 -2.19
C TYR A 136 2.82 -6.26 -0.99
N LEU A 137 1.50 -6.36 -1.08
CA LEU A 137 0.65 -6.82 0.02
C LEU A 137 0.35 -8.32 -0.07
N TRP A 138 -0.12 -8.80 -1.21
CA TRP A 138 -0.46 -10.21 -1.41
C TRP A 138 0.76 -11.13 -1.33
N THR A 139 1.87 -10.75 -1.97
CA THR A 139 3.13 -11.47 -1.88
C THR A 139 3.67 -11.52 -0.45
N ASN A 140 3.67 -10.38 0.25
CA ASN A 140 4.04 -10.31 1.67
C ASN A 140 3.07 -11.09 2.57
N LEU A 141 1.78 -11.13 2.23
CA LEU A 141 0.79 -11.97 2.89
C LEU A 141 1.19 -13.45 2.81
N PHE A 142 1.55 -13.95 1.62
CA PHE A 142 2.04 -15.33 1.50
C PHE A 142 3.31 -15.57 2.33
N VAL A 143 4.23 -14.59 2.37
CA VAL A 143 5.43 -14.68 3.22
C VAL A 143 5.10 -14.74 4.71
N VAL A 144 4.19 -13.90 5.24
CA VAL A 144 3.86 -13.94 6.68
C VAL A 144 3.06 -15.19 7.07
N VAL A 145 2.18 -15.67 6.18
CA VAL A 145 1.45 -16.94 6.40
C VAL A 145 2.46 -18.09 6.40
N TRP A 146 3.43 -18.08 5.48
CA TRP A 146 4.50 -19.06 5.42
C TRP A 146 5.36 -19.02 6.70
N LEU A 147 5.82 -17.84 7.11
CA LEU A 147 6.59 -17.64 8.33
C LEU A 147 5.84 -18.16 9.57
N PHE A 148 4.53 -17.89 9.67
CA PHE A 148 3.72 -18.41 10.76
C PHE A 148 3.74 -19.95 10.82
N PHE A 149 3.47 -20.63 9.70
CA PHE A 149 3.45 -22.09 9.68
C PHE A 149 4.85 -22.68 9.88
N PHE A 150 5.86 -22.11 9.23
CA PHE A 150 7.24 -22.56 9.32
C PHE A 150 7.79 -22.40 10.75
N TYR A 151 7.51 -21.26 11.39
CA TYR A 151 7.80 -21.03 12.81
C TYR A 151 7.06 -22.02 13.70
N THR A 152 5.75 -22.21 13.48
CA THR A 152 4.92 -23.12 14.29
C THR A 152 5.38 -24.58 14.20
N ILE A 153 5.75 -25.04 13.01
CA ILE A 153 6.31 -26.38 12.78
C ILE A 153 7.63 -26.55 13.53
N THR A 154 8.47 -25.51 13.51
CA THR A 154 9.76 -25.51 14.20
C THR A 154 9.59 -25.57 15.72
N ILE A 155 8.75 -24.71 16.31
CA ILE A 155 8.57 -24.70 17.78
C ILE A 155 7.81 -25.93 18.30
N LYS A 156 6.89 -26.50 17.52
CA LYS A 156 6.12 -27.70 17.90
C LYS A 156 6.83 -29.00 17.52
N ASN A 157 8.00 -28.92 16.88
CA ASN A 157 8.74 -30.04 16.34
C ASN A 157 7.86 -30.99 15.49
N SER A 158 6.96 -30.42 14.69
CA SER A 158 6.09 -31.22 13.83
C SER A 158 6.88 -31.77 12.66
N LYS A 159 6.71 -33.06 12.37
CA LYS A 159 7.43 -33.75 11.28
C LYS A 159 6.56 -34.01 10.05
N ALA A 160 5.26 -33.74 10.14
CA ALA A 160 4.33 -33.96 9.05
C ALA A 160 4.63 -33.02 7.86
N ILE A 161 4.53 -33.57 6.66
CA ILE A 161 4.60 -32.81 5.40
C ILE A 161 3.15 -32.45 5.03
N SER A 162 2.90 -31.16 4.85
CA SER A 162 1.62 -30.63 4.39
C SER A 162 1.80 -30.11 2.96
N PRO A 163 1.07 -30.66 1.97
CA PRO A 163 1.09 -30.14 0.61
C PRO A 163 0.77 -28.64 0.54
N TRP A 164 -0.13 -28.16 1.41
CA TRP A 164 -0.49 -26.75 1.48
C TRP A 164 0.67 -25.85 1.95
N VAL A 165 1.48 -26.32 2.91
CA VAL A 165 2.67 -25.57 3.36
C VAL A 165 3.77 -25.62 2.30
N ALA A 166 3.87 -26.71 1.53
CA ALA A 166 4.80 -26.79 0.39
C ALA A 166 4.42 -25.79 -0.72
N LEU A 167 3.14 -25.75 -1.12
CA LEU A 167 2.63 -24.76 -2.08
C LEU A 167 2.85 -23.33 -1.58
N LEU A 168 2.53 -23.07 -0.31
CA LEU A 168 2.73 -21.77 0.30
C LEU A 168 4.21 -21.36 0.36
N SER A 169 5.12 -22.33 0.58
CA SER A 169 6.57 -22.08 0.52
C SER A 169 7.00 -21.65 -0.88
N PHE A 170 6.48 -22.32 -1.93
CA PHE A 170 6.69 -21.90 -3.31
C PHE A 170 6.15 -20.49 -3.57
N MET A 171 4.92 -20.18 -3.15
CA MET A 171 4.33 -18.84 -3.31
C MET A 171 5.11 -17.75 -2.57
N ALA A 172 5.62 -18.04 -1.37
CA ALA A 172 6.48 -17.11 -0.62
C ALA A 172 7.82 -16.89 -1.35
N GLY A 173 8.39 -17.94 -1.95
CA GLY A 173 9.54 -17.85 -2.85
C GLY A 173 9.26 -16.97 -4.07
N CYS A 174 8.06 -17.03 -4.64
CA CYS A 174 7.60 -16.18 -5.74
C CYS A 174 7.12 -14.78 -5.31
N SER A 175 7.58 -14.26 -4.16
CA SER A 175 7.12 -12.97 -3.62
C SER A 175 7.54 -11.77 -4.47
N ASN A 176 8.71 -11.18 -4.19
CA ASN A 176 9.31 -10.13 -5.01
C ASN A 176 10.84 -10.23 -4.93
N GLU A 177 11.55 -9.57 -5.85
CA GLU A 177 12.99 -9.76 -6.04
C GLU A 177 13.83 -9.33 -4.81
N SER A 178 13.26 -8.49 -3.94
CA SER A 178 13.92 -8.02 -2.71
C SER A 178 13.66 -8.89 -1.47
N VAL A 179 12.55 -9.63 -1.44
CA VAL A 179 12.11 -10.46 -0.29
C VAL A 179 12.37 -11.94 -0.54
N SER A 180 12.16 -12.41 -1.76
CA SER A 180 12.30 -13.80 -2.19
C SER A 180 13.65 -14.44 -1.79
N PRO A 181 14.81 -13.79 -2.00
CA PRO A 181 16.10 -14.35 -1.55
C PRO A 181 16.14 -14.62 -0.04
N PHE A 182 15.46 -13.79 0.77
CA PHE A 182 15.44 -13.93 2.22
C PHE A 182 14.45 -14.98 2.72
N VAL A 183 13.39 -15.26 1.96
CA VAL A 183 12.54 -16.44 2.20
C VAL A 183 13.38 -17.71 2.08
N SER A 184 14.14 -17.85 0.98
CA SER A 184 15.08 -18.96 0.79
C SER A 184 16.17 -19.00 1.86
N LEU A 185 16.74 -17.85 2.23
CA LEU A 185 17.76 -17.78 3.29
C LEU A 185 17.20 -18.25 4.64
N ILE A 186 16.03 -17.76 5.05
CA ILE A 186 15.38 -18.16 6.31
C ILE A 186 15.12 -19.67 6.34
N SER A 187 14.64 -20.24 5.23
CA SER A 187 14.34 -21.67 5.16
C SER A 187 15.62 -22.51 5.33
N VAL A 188 16.71 -22.13 4.67
CA VAL A 188 18.03 -22.79 4.79
C VAL A 188 18.64 -22.59 6.18
N LEU A 189 18.55 -21.38 6.76
CA LEU A 189 19.05 -21.11 8.11
C LEU A 189 18.32 -21.97 9.16
N ALA A 190 17.03 -22.24 8.98
CA ALA A 190 16.29 -23.11 9.89
C ALA A 190 16.74 -24.58 9.78
N ILE A 191 17.06 -25.06 8.57
CA ILE A 191 17.69 -26.38 8.37
C ILE A 191 19.05 -26.42 9.07
N ALA A 192 19.90 -25.42 8.84
CA ALA A 192 21.23 -25.34 9.44
C ALA A 192 21.16 -25.31 10.98
N TYR A 193 20.23 -24.54 11.52
CA TYR A 193 19.97 -24.47 12.97
C TYR A 193 19.54 -25.82 13.54
N GLU A 194 18.63 -26.53 12.86
CA GLU A 194 18.21 -27.85 13.33
C GLU A 194 19.31 -28.90 13.20
N LEU A 195 20.11 -28.90 12.13
CA LEU A 195 21.30 -29.74 12.03
C LEU A 195 22.27 -29.47 13.17
N TRP A 196 22.49 -28.19 13.49
CA TRP A 196 23.42 -27.81 14.55
C TRP A 196 22.96 -28.32 15.92
N GLN A 197 21.68 -28.11 16.26
CA GLN A 197 21.08 -28.48 17.55
C GLN A 197 20.82 -29.99 17.69
N ASN A 198 20.22 -30.61 16.67
CA ASN A 198 19.66 -31.96 16.75
C ASN A 198 20.46 -33.00 15.96
N LYS A 199 21.52 -32.59 15.26
CA LYS A 199 22.33 -33.44 14.35
C LYS A 199 21.53 -34.16 13.26
N SER A 200 20.29 -33.75 13.04
CA SER A 200 19.35 -34.31 12.07
C SER A 200 18.32 -33.24 11.69
N VAL A 201 17.70 -33.37 10.52
CA VAL A 201 16.66 -32.44 10.03
C VAL A 201 15.40 -33.19 9.70
N SER A 202 14.26 -32.60 10.05
CA SER A 202 12.96 -33.12 9.64
C SER A 202 12.74 -32.97 8.14
N ARG A 203 12.31 -34.05 7.47
CA ARG A 203 12.09 -34.09 6.00
C ARG A 203 11.19 -32.95 5.51
N ASN A 204 10.21 -32.54 6.31
CA ASN A 204 9.33 -31.44 5.95
C ASN A 204 10.05 -30.10 5.73
N LYS A 205 11.06 -29.75 6.54
CA LYS A 205 11.82 -28.50 6.36
C LYS A 205 12.65 -28.52 5.08
N ILE A 206 13.17 -29.69 4.70
CA ILE A 206 13.87 -29.89 3.42
C ILE A 206 12.88 -29.64 2.27
N VAL A 207 11.72 -30.30 2.28
CA VAL A 207 10.69 -30.13 1.25
C VAL A 207 10.25 -28.67 1.14
N TYR A 208 9.93 -28.01 2.26
CA TYR A 208 9.50 -26.61 2.25
C TYR A 208 10.60 -25.66 1.77
N SER A 209 11.86 -25.92 2.11
CA SER A 209 12.99 -25.13 1.62
C SER A 209 13.20 -25.32 0.12
N LEU A 210 13.10 -26.55 -0.39
CA LEU A 210 13.18 -26.82 -1.83
C LEU A 210 12.06 -26.10 -2.59
N CYS A 211 10.82 -26.11 -2.06
CA CYS A 211 9.72 -25.35 -2.66
C CYS A 211 9.96 -23.84 -2.65
N ALA A 212 10.46 -23.27 -1.55
CA ALA A 212 10.80 -21.85 -1.45
C ALA A 212 11.91 -21.43 -2.42
N ILE A 213 12.96 -22.25 -2.53
CA ILE A 213 14.05 -22.04 -3.50
C ILE A 213 13.51 -22.14 -4.92
N ALA A 214 12.68 -23.15 -5.23
CA ALA A 214 12.08 -23.30 -6.55
C ALA A 214 11.24 -22.07 -6.94
N GLY A 215 10.41 -21.56 -6.02
CA GLY A 215 9.65 -20.33 -6.26
C GLY A 215 10.54 -19.11 -6.48
N SER A 216 11.62 -19.00 -5.70
CA SER A 216 12.61 -17.92 -5.86
C SER A 216 13.32 -17.99 -7.21
N CYS A 217 13.67 -19.19 -7.68
CA CYS A 217 14.26 -19.41 -8.99
C CYS A 217 13.28 -19.03 -10.11
N VAL A 218 12.01 -19.44 -10.02
CA VAL A 218 10.97 -19.07 -11.00
C VAL A 218 10.83 -17.55 -11.10
N LEU A 219 10.84 -16.85 -9.96
CA LEU A 219 10.76 -15.40 -9.96
C LEU A 219 12.03 -14.73 -10.52
N ILE A 220 13.20 -15.09 -10.00
CA ILE A 220 14.45 -14.36 -10.27
C ILE A 220 15.00 -14.68 -11.67
N LEU A 221 14.91 -15.94 -12.09
CA LEU A 221 15.47 -16.43 -13.36
C LEU A 221 14.48 -16.32 -14.52
N SER A 222 13.41 -15.54 -14.38
CA SER A 222 12.44 -15.39 -15.46
C SER A 222 13.05 -14.69 -16.68
N PRO A 223 12.75 -15.16 -17.91
CA PRO A 223 13.23 -14.51 -19.13
C PRO A 223 12.78 -13.04 -19.24
N GLY A 224 11.54 -12.73 -18.82
CA GLY A 224 11.04 -11.36 -18.81
C GLY A 224 11.84 -10.41 -17.92
N ASN A 225 12.35 -10.88 -16.78
CA ASN A 225 13.22 -10.08 -15.93
C ASN A 225 14.56 -9.76 -16.61
N PHE A 226 15.13 -10.71 -17.35
CA PHE A 226 16.36 -10.49 -18.11
C PHE A 226 16.14 -9.53 -19.29
N ILE A 227 15.01 -9.62 -20.00
CA ILE A 227 14.63 -8.67 -21.06
C ILE A 227 14.46 -7.26 -20.48
N ARG A 228 13.83 -7.12 -19.32
CA ARG A 228 13.69 -5.82 -18.64
C ARG A 228 15.04 -5.27 -18.16
N ALA A 229 16.00 -6.15 -17.87
CA ALA A 229 17.34 -5.79 -17.45
C ALA A 229 18.25 -5.37 -18.62
N SER A 230 18.09 -5.93 -19.82
CA SER A 230 18.99 -5.69 -20.97
C SER A 230 19.03 -4.23 -21.44
N GLY A 231 17.99 -3.44 -21.15
CA GLY A 231 17.96 -2.00 -21.43
C GLY A 231 18.51 -1.10 -20.31
N LYS A 232 19.20 -1.65 -19.31
CA LYS A 232 19.62 -0.94 -18.08
C LYS A 232 21.14 -0.93 -17.88
N GLU A 233 21.90 -0.80 -18.97
CA GLU A 233 23.37 -0.75 -18.97
C GLU A 233 23.95 0.33 -18.05
N PHE A 234 23.25 1.46 -17.87
CA PHE A 234 23.66 2.51 -16.93
C PHE A 234 23.85 2.02 -15.48
N TRP A 235 23.20 0.90 -15.11
CA TRP A 235 23.33 0.25 -13.82
C TRP A 235 24.07 -1.07 -13.91
N TYR A 236 23.64 -1.97 -14.81
CA TYR A 236 24.20 -3.33 -14.87
C TYR A 236 25.59 -3.41 -15.51
N GLY A 237 26.00 -2.40 -16.28
CA GLY A 237 27.38 -2.25 -16.76
C GLY A 237 28.37 -1.83 -15.66
N ARG A 238 27.88 -1.40 -14.49
CA ARG A 238 28.75 -1.04 -13.35
C ARG A 238 29.23 -2.27 -12.60
N PRO A 239 30.50 -2.32 -12.16
CA PRO A 239 30.99 -3.34 -11.24
C PRO A 239 30.11 -3.49 -10.00
N ILE A 240 30.04 -4.71 -9.47
CA ILE A 240 29.19 -5.01 -8.30
C ILE A 240 29.51 -4.13 -7.09
N PHE A 241 30.81 -3.89 -6.84
CA PHE A 241 31.26 -3.04 -5.73
C PHE A 241 30.81 -1.59 -5.88
N GLU A 242 30.79 -1.06 -7.10
CA GLU A 242 30.32 0.29 -7.38
C GLU A 242 28.82 0.41 -7.12
N ARG A 243 28.03 -0.59 -7.56
CA ARG A 243 26.59 -0.63 -7.27
C ARG A 243 26.29 -0.70 -5.78
N ILE A 244 27.05 -1.49 -5.04
CA ILE A 244 26.96 -1.58 -3.57
C ILE A 244 27.30 -0.22 -2.96
N PHE A 245 28.40 0.40 -3.38
CA PHE A 245 28.84 1.69 -2.88
C PHE A 245 27.76 2.75 -3.08
N ILE A 246 27.29 2.97 -4.32
CA ILE A 246 26.23 3.92 -4.65
C ILE A 246 24.96 3.64 -3.84
N HIS A 247 24.58 2.37 -3.70
CA HIS A 247 23.39 2.02 -2.93
C HIS A 247 23.53 2.41 -1.46
N LEU A 248 24.67 2.09 -0.85
CA LEU A 248 24.94 2.37 0.55
C LEU A 248 25.14 3.84 0.84
N THR A 249 25.69 4.64 -0.08
CA THR A 249 25.96 6.06 0.16
C THR A 249 24.79 6.95 -0.23
N GLU A 250 24.10 6.68 -1.35
CA GLU A 250 23.15 7.62 -1.95
C GLU A 250 21.68 7.17 -1.84
N ARG A 251 21.40 5.87 -1.84
CA ARG A 251 20.01 5.35 -1.99
C ARG A 251 19.40 4.86 -0.68
N VAL A 252 20.13 4.07 0.11
CA VAL A 252 19.55 3.27 1.21
C VAL A 252 19.00 4.13 2.36
N HIS A 253 19.70 5.21 2.73
CA HIS A 253 19.36 6.03 3.89
C HIS A 253 17.97 6.67 3.78
N ASN A 254 17.68 7.28 2.64
CA ASN A 254 16.38 7.93 2.38
C ASN A 254 15.23 6.92 2.39
N HIS A 255 15.47 5.70 1.91
CA HIS A 255 14.45 4.65 1.87
C HIS A 255 14.19 4.04 3.24
N LEU A 256 15.24 3.80 4.05
CA LEU A 256 15.07 3.35 5.44
C LEU A 256 14.28 4.36 6.26
N ALA A 257 14.48 5.66 6.02
CA ALA A 257 13.73 6.72 6.69
C ALA A 257 12.21 6.65 6.44
N LEU A 258 11.73 6.02 5.36
CA LEU A 258 10.29 5.94 5.04
C LEU A 258 9.47 5.21 6.12
N ILE A 259 10.09 4.30 6.87
CA ILE A 259 9.41 3.50 7.90
C ILE A 259 9.80 3.92 9.33
N TRP A 260 10.25 5.17 9.51
CA TRP A 260 10.77 5.67 10.79
C TRP A 260 9.79 5.51 11.96
N ILE A 261 8.47 5.57 11.73
CA ILE A 261 7.47 5.37 12.79
C ILE A 261 7.55 3.95 13.34
N ALA A 262 7.77 2.94 12.50
CA ALA A 262 8.00 1.57 12.95
C ALA A 262 9.26 1.46 13.82
N TYR A 263 10.33 2.20 13.47
CA TYR A 263 11.54 2.24 14.29
C TYR A 263 11.27 2.86 15.66
N VAL A 264 10.50 3.95 15.72
CA VAL A 264 10.11 4.59 16.97
C VAL A 264 9.24 3.65 17.82
N VAL A 265 8.25 2.99 17.22
CA VAL A 265 7.40 2.00 17.92
C VAL A 265 8.26 0.87 18.48
N LEU A 266 9.12 0.27 17.66
CA LEU A 266 10.02 -0.80 18.10
C LEU A 266 10.96 -0.33 19.20
N LEU A 267 11.56 0.85 19.06
CA LEU A 267 12.45 1.45 20.05
C LEU A 267 11.73 1.63 21.38
N LEU A 268 10.54 2.25 21.41
CA LEU A 268 9.77 2.43 22.63
C LEU A 268 9.49 1.10 23.35
N LEU A 269 9.14 0.05 22.61
CA LEU A 269 8.94 -1.29 23.17
C LEU A 269 10.25 -1.90 23.72
N VAL A 270 11.37 -1.75 23.01
CA VAL A 270 12.68 -2.22 23.45
C VAL A 270 13.16 -1.47 24.70
N LEU A 271 12.93 -0.16 24.78
CA LEU A 271 13.28 0.64 25.96
C LEU A 271 12.52 0.15 27.21
N LEU A 272 11.28 -0.33 27.09
CA LEU A 272 10.57 -0.97 28.20
C LEU A 272 11.29 -2.23 28.70
N VAL A 273 11.83 -3.05 27.78
CA VAL A 273 12.60 -4.26 28.13
C VAL A 273 13.93 -3.87 28.81
N ILE A 274 14.61 -2.87 28.27
CA ILE A 274 15.91 -2.42 28.80
C ILE A 274 15.74 -1.77 30.16
N PHE A 275 14.88 -0.78 30.34
CA PHE A 275 14.85 0.01 31.57
C PHE A 275 14.05 -0.62 32.71
N ASN A 276 13.19 -1.61 32.44
CA ASN A 276 12.43 -2.27 33.49
C ASN A 276 13.06 -3.62 33.89
N LYS A 277 13.72 -3.66 35.05
CA LYS A 277 14.39 -4.85 35.59
C LYS A 277 13.43 -6.05 35.75
N GLN A 278 12.18 -5.82 36.14
CA GLN A 278 11.19 -6.90 36.32
C GLN A 278 10.77 -7.52 34.99
N ILE A 279 10.60 -6.69 33.95
CA ILE A 279 10.33 -7.17 32.58
C ILE A 279 11.52 -8.00 32.10
N ARG A 280 12.74 -7.46 32.22
CA ARG A 280 13.96 -8.15 31.76
C ARG A 280 14.13 -9.53 32.39
N ALA A 281 13.74 -9.69 33.65
CA ALA A 281 13.83 -10.97 34.35
C ALA A 281 12.77 -12.01 33.89
N LYS A 282 11.63 -11.57 33.36
CA LYS A 282 10.48 -12.43 33.02
C LYS A 282 10.23 -12.59 31.52
N ILE A 283 10.93 -11.83 30.69
CA ILE A 283 10.70 -11.83 29.24
C ILE A 283 11.22 -13.12 28.59
N ASP A 284 10.46 -13.63 27.62
CA ASP A 284 10.87 -14.78 26.83
C ASP A 284 12.03 -14.41 25.88
N LYS A 285 13.19 -15.02 26.11
CA LYS A 285 14.40 -14.78 25.31
C LYS A 285 14.23 -15.22 23.86
N THR A 286 13.44 -16.25 23.59
CA THR A 286 13.19 -16.73 22.22
C THR A 286 12.51 -15.63 21.40
N SER A 287 11.49 -14.97 21.97
CA SER A 287 10.83 -13.83 21.33
C SER A 287 11.80 -12.68 21.02
N LEU A 288 12.78 -12.40 21.90
CA LEU A 288 13.80 -11.38 21.65
C LEU A 288 14.75 -11.77 20.50
N ILE A 289 15.19 -13.04 20.46
CA ILE A 289 16.04 -13.57 19.39
C ILE A 289 15.29 -13.52 18.06
N CYS A 290 14.02 -13.94 18.03
CA CYS A 290 13.18 -13.87 16.83
C CYS A 290 13.01 -12.43 16.36
N ALA A 291 12.76 -11.48 17.26
CA ALA A 291 12.66 -10.07 16.92
C ALA A 291 13.97 -9.53 16.32
N ALA A 292 15.13 -9.84 16.91
CA ALA A 292 16.42 -9.45 16.37
C ALA A 292 16.69 -10.06 14.99
N LEU A 293 16.38 -11.35 14.82
CA LEU A 293 16.53 -12.05 13.54
C LEU A 293 15.71 -11.39 12.43
N VAL A 294 14.42 -11.13 12.67
CA VAL A 294 13.58 -10.51 11.63
C VAL A 294 13.99 -9.06 11.35
N VAL A 295 14.50 -8.30 12.33
CA VAL A 295 15.09 -6.97 12.07
C VAL A 295 16.29 -7.09 11.14
N CYS A 296 17.22 -8.01 11.41
CA CYS A 296 18.39 -8.23 10.56
C CYS A 296 17.98 -8.63 9.14
N ILE A 297 16.99 -9.51 8.98
CA ILE A 297 16.44 -9.86 7.67
C ILE A 297 15.79 -8.64 7.00
N GLY A 298 14.98 -7.86 7.71
CA GLY A 298 14.33 -6.68 7.14
C GLY A 298 15.31 -5.62 6.65
N ILE A 299 16.40 -5.38 7.38
CA ILE A 299 17.48 -4.50 6.91
C ILE A 299 18.12 -5.11 5.66
N SER A 300 18.36 -6.42 5.65
CA SER A 300 18.98 -7.10 4.53
C SER A 300 18.15 -7.05 3.24
N THR A 301 16.81 -7.08 3.32
CA THR A 301 15.93 -6.89 2.14
C THR A 301 16.02 -5.48 1.55
N SER A 302 16.42 -4.48 2.34
CA SER A 302 16.74 -3.14 1.84
C SER A 302 18.15 -3.09 1.24
N LEU A 303 19.11 -3.77 1.86
CA LEU A 303 20.50 -3.83 1.38
C LEU A 303 20.63 -4.50 0.01
N ILE A 304 19.88 -5.58 -0.25
CA ILE A 304 19.95 -6.32 -1.53
C ILE A 304 19.56 -5.46 -2.75
N MET A 305 18.94 -4.31 -2.54
CA MET A 305 18.50 -3.42 -3.61
C MET A 305 19.63 -2.79 -4.43
N PHE A 306 20.91 -2.98 -4.05
CA PHE A 306 22.04 -2.76 -4.96
C PHE A 306 21.91 -3.58 -6.26
N ALA A 307 21.21 -4.72 -6.22
CA ALA A 307 20.99 -5.56 -7.39
C ALA A 307 19.96 -4.99 -8.38
N SER A 308 19.24 -3.93 -7.99
CA SER A 308 18.17 -3.34 -8.80
C SER A 308 18.51 -1.92 -9.30
N PRO A 309 18.27 -1.61 -10.59
CA PRO A 309 18.50 -0.30 -11.18
C PRO A 309 17.55 0.78 -10.66
N SER A 310 16.44 0.37 -10.04
CA SER A 310 15.45 1.28 -9.47
C SER A 310 15.12 0.88 -8.04
N TYR A 311 14.94 1.87 -7.17
CA TYR A 311 14.43 1.66 -5.82
C TYR A 311 13.24 2.59 -5.60
N PRO A 312 12.02 2.15 -5.96
CA PRO A 312 10.81 2.87 -5.60
C PRO A 312 10.47 2.70 -4.12
N ASP A 313 9.90 3.73 -3.48
CA ASP A 313 9.49 3.74 -2.06
C ASP A 313 8.72 2.48 -1.64
N ARG A 314 7.76 2.03 -2.47
CA ARG A 314 6.92 0.84 -2.22
C ARG A 314 7.70 -0.46 -2.02
N VAL A 315 8.93 -0.56 -2.51
CA VAL A 315 9.79 -1.74 -2.27
C VAL A 315 10.15 -1.90 -0.79
N MET A 316 10.18 -0.80 -0.03
CA MET A 316 10.39 -0.84 1.42
C MET A 316 9.30 -1.60 2.17
N ASN A 317 8.16 -1.92 1.55
CA ASN A 317 7.10 -2.69 2.20
C ASN A 317 7.58 -4.09 2.63
N GLY A 318 8.53 -4.69 1.90
CA GLY A 318 9.19 -5.94 2.29
C GLY A 318 9.97 -5.81 3.61
N THR A 319 10.82 -4.78 3.71
CA THR A 319 11.52 -4.44 4.97
C THR A 319 10.54 -4.15 6.09
N PHE A 320 9.49 -3.36 5.81
CA PHE A 320 8.48 -2.97 6.78
C PHE A 320 7.75 -4.16 7.39
N MET A 321 7.37 -5.16 6.59
CA MET A 321 6.76 -6.41 7.06
C MET A 321 7.59 -7.09 8.16
N PHE A 322 8.91 -7.17 8.00
CA PHE A 322 9.80 -7.75 9.00
C PHE A 322 9.90 -6.91 10.28
N PHE A 323 9.84 -5.59 10.18
CA PHE A 323 9.73 -4.71 11.36
C PHE A 323 8.40 -4.87 12.10
N LEU A 324 7.28 -5.06 11.37
CA LEU A 324 5.99 -5.39 12.01
C LEU A 324 6.05 -6.73 12.76
N LEU A 325 6.73 -7.74 12.20
CA LEU A 325 7.00 -8.99 12.92
C LEU A 325 7.84 -8.75 14.18
N ALA A 326 8.88 -7.93 14.12
CA ALA A 326 9.70 -7.59 15.29
C ALA A 326 8.87 -6.94 16.40
N ILE A 327 8.05 -5.95 16.04
CA ILE A 327 7.12 -5.27 16.95
C ILE A 327 6.18 -6.29 17.58
N SER A 328 5.63 -7.21 16.78
CA SER A 328 4.73 -8.27 17.25
C SER A 328 5.42 -9.17 18.28
N PHE A 329 6.63 -9.64 18.02
CA PHE A 329 7.40 -10.48 18.96
C PHE A 329 7.72 -9.76 20.27
N ILE A 330 8.23 -8.53 20.22
CA ILE A 330 8.56 -7.76 21.43
C ILE A 330 7.30 -7.44 22.24
N ALA A 331 6.24 -6.94 21.59
CA ALA A 331 4.99 -6.60 22.26
C ALA A 331 4.34 -7.86 22.85
N TYR A 332 4.35 -9.00 22.15
CA TYR A 332 3.85 -10.26 22.69
C TYR A 332 4.63 -10.69 23.94
N ALA A 333 5.96 -10.61 23.91
CA ALA A 333 6.81 -10.96 25.04
C ALA A 333 6.56 -10.04 26.27
N LEU A 334 6.39 -8.73 26.03
CA LEU A 334 6.01 -7.75 27.06
C LEU A 334 4.67 -8.10 27.70
N LEU A 335 3.64 -8.39 26.90
CA LEU A 335 2.30 -8.75 27.39
C LEU A 335 2.29 -10.08 28.15
N LYS A 336 3.09 -11.06 27.69
CA LYS A 336 3.18 -12.39 28.31
C LYS A 336 4.02 -12.39 29.60
N SER A 337 4.92 -11.42 29.79
CA SER A 337 5.75 -11.30 31.00
C SER A 337 4.95 -11.21 32.31
N GLY A 338 3.67 -10.81 32.23
CA GLY A 338 2.79 -10.60 33.38
C GLY A 338 3.14 -9.35 34.21
N VAL A 339 4.11 -8.54 33.79
CA VAL A 339 4.50 -7.32 34.48
C VAL A 339 3.57 -6.17 34.07
N LYS A 340 2.95 -5.51 35.06
CA LYS A 340 2.00 -4.39 34.85
C LYS A 340 2.57 -3.30 33.95
N ALA A 341 3.83 -2.91 34.16
CA ALA A 341 4.50 -1.90 33.34
C ALA A 341 4.59 -2.28 31.85
N GLY A 342 4.74 -3.57 31.51
CA GLY A 342 4.75 -4.04 30.13
C GLY A 342 3.39 -3.86 29.45
N VAL A 343 2.30 -4.21 30.14
CA VAL A 343 0.94 -4.02 29.62
C VAL A 343 0.60 -2.54 29.45
N VAL A 344 0.92 -1.71 30.44
CA VAL A 344 0.69 -0.25 30.38
C VAL A 344 1.50 0.38 29.26
N GLY A 345 2.79 0.02 29.14
CA GLY A 345 3.66 0.55 28.10
C GLY A 345 3.19 0.18 26.69
N VAL A 346 2.84 -1.09 26.45
CA VAL A 346 2.26 -1.52 25.16
C VAL A 346 0.95 -0.78 24.89
N THR A 347 0.07 -0.64 25.89
CA THR A 347 -1.19 0.11 25.75
C THR A 347 -0.95 1.57 25.37
N ALA A 348 0.01 2.25 26.02
CA ALA A 348 0.35 3.64 25.73
C ALA A 348 0.86 3.80 24.29
N VAL A 349 1.76 2.92 23.83
CA VAL A 349 2.24 2.93 22.43
C VAL A 349 1.08 2.69 21.47
N THR A 350 0.20 1.72 21.72
CA THR A 350 -0.99 1.46 20.89
C THR A 350 -1.92 2.67 20.82
N VAL A 351 -2.16 3.37 21.93
CA VAL A 351 -3.00 4.58 21.97
C VAL A 351 -2.36 5.72 21.18
N LEU A 352 -1.05 5.94 21.31
CA LEU A 352 -0.32 6.93 20.51
C LEU A 352 -0.44 6.63 19.00
N CYS A 353 -0.21 5.38 18.60
CA CYS A 353 -0.43 4.96 17.21
C CYS A 353 -1.88 5.17 16.77
N GLY A 354 -2.85 4.92 17.64
CA GLY A 354 -4.27 5.13 17.39
C GLY A 354 -4.63 6.61 17.14
N ILE A 355 -4.05 7.54 17.91
CA ILE A 355 -4.26 8.99 17.72
C ILE A 355 -3.71 9.43 16.35
N VAL A 356 -2.48 9.01 16.02
CA VAL A 356 -1.87 9.33 14.72
C VAL A 356 -2.66 8.70 13.57
N PHE A 357 -3.14 7.47 13.76
CA PHE A 357 -4.01 6.77 12.80
C PHE A 357 -5.29 7.55 12.54
N LEU A 358 -6.02 8.00 13.57
CA LEU A 358 -7.28 8.74 13.39
C LEU A 358 -7.08 10.03 12.59
N TRP A 359 -6.01 10.77 12.89
CA TRP A 359 -5.63 11.97 12.14
C TRP A 359 -5.30 11.62 10.68
N SER A 360 -4.40 10.66 10.45
CA SER A 360 -4.00 10.20 9.11
C SER A 360 -5.18 9.70 8.27
N TYR A 361 -6.02 8.86 8.87
CA TYR A 361 -7.21 8.29 8.26
C TYR A 361 -8.17 9.37 7.79
N SER A 362 -8.41 10.40 8.61
CA SER A 362 -9.32 11.50 8.24
C SER A 362 -8.84 12.28 7.01
N LEU A 363 -7.52 12.50 6.90
CA LEU A 363 -6.91 13.15 5.74
C LEU A 363 -7.02 12.27 4.50
N MET A 364 -6.72 10.97 4.65
CA MET A 364 -6.77 10.02 3.54
C MET A 364 -8.20 9.84 3.01
N LEU A 365 -9.18 9.68 3.89
CA LEU A 365 -10.59 9.55 3.50
C LEU A 365 -11.09 10.81 2.76
N ASN A 366 -10.71 12.00 3.23
CA ASN A 366 -11.05 13.23 2.53
C ASN A 366 -10.36 13.29 1.15
N GLY A 367 -9.07 12.95 1.08
CA GLY A 367 -8.32 12.89 -0.17
C GLY A 367 -8.95 11.97 -1.22
N TYR A 368 -9.24 10.74 -0.82
CA TYR A 368 -9.79 9.73 -1.72
C TYR A 368 -11.24 10.05 -2.15
N LYS A 369 -12.06 10.64 -1.26
CA LYS A 369 -13.39 11.15 -1.66
C LYS A 369 -13.30 12.25 -2.73
N LYS A 370 -12.31 13.14 -2.62
CA LYS A 370 -12.08 14.18 -3.62
C LYS A 370 -11.60 13.57 -4.95
N THR A 371 -10.68 12.62 -4.94
CA THR A 371 -10.25 11.94 -6.17
C THR A 371 -11.35 11.10 -6.80
N ALA A 372 -12.24 10.48 -6.01
CA ALA A 372 -13.42 9.79 -6.53
C ALA A 372 -14.37 10.76 -7.24
N GLY A 373 -14.57 11.96 -6.69
CA GLY A 373 -15.34 13.01 -7.38
C GLY A 373 -14.67 13.48 -8.67
N GLN A 374 -13.35 13.58 -8.69
CA GLN A 374 -12.59 13.91 -9.90
C GLN A 374 -12.68 12.80 -10.95
N GLU A 375 -12.75 11.54 -10.54
CA GLU A 375 -12.92 10.42 -11.47
C GLU A 375 -14.29 10.47 -12.18
N ILE A 376 -15.36 10.87 -11.49
CA ILE A 376 -16.66 11.09 -12.15
C ILE A 376 -16.52 12.10 -13.29
N VAL A 377 -15.85 13.22 -13.06
CA VAL A 377 -15.58 14.24 -14.09
C VAL A 377 -14.74 13.67 -15.25
N ARG A 378 -13.71 12.87 -14.93
CA ARG A 378 -12.87 12.23 -15.96
C ARG A 378 -13.68 11.26 -16.83
N GLN A 379 -14.55 10.45 -16.23
CA GLN A 379 -15.43 9.54 -16.97
C GLN A 379 -16.46 10.29 -17.81
N GLU A 380 -17.00 11.41 -17.33
CA GLU A 380 -17.89 12.28 -18.12
C GLU A 380 -17.19 12.84 -19.36
N ILE A 381 -15.94 13.30 -19.22
CA ILE A 381 -15.12 13.77 -20.34
C ILE A 381 -14.90 12.63 -21.34
N ILE A 382 -14.42 11.47 -20.87
CA ILE A 382 -14.16 10.30 -21.73
C ILE A 382 -15.42 9.93 -22.52
N THR A 383 -16.56 9.84 -21.84
CA THR A 383 -17.86 9.51 -22.48
C THR A 383 -18.25 10.56 -23.52
N LYS A 384 -18.12 11.85 -23.20
CA LYS A 384 -18.43 12.97 -24.10
C LYS A 384 -17.55 12.97 -25.36
N GLU A 385 -16.24 12.80 -25.21
CA GLU A 385 -15.29 12.84 -26.33
C GLU A 385 -15.47 11.63 -27.25
N ILE A 386 -15.71 10.43 -26.68
CA ILE A 386 -16.04 9.22 -27.47
C ILE A 386 -17.33 9.42 -28.24
N ALA A 387 -18.38 9.96 -27.60
CA ALA A 387 -19.65 10.26 -28.27
C ALA A 387 -19.51 11.30 -29.39
N ALA A 388 -18.55 12.23 -29.28
CA ALA A 388 -18.18 13.19 -30.32
C ALA A 388 -17.30 12.58 -31.44
N GLY A 389 -17.03 11.28 -31.41
CA GLY A 389 -16.22 10.58 -32.40
C GLY A 389 -14.72 10.85 -32.30
N LYS A 390 -14.24 11.45 -31.21
CA LYS A 390 -12.82 11.77 -31.02
C LYS A 390 -12.03 10.50 -30.70
N GLN A 391 -10.91 10.34 -31.39
CA GLN A 391 -9.99 9.20 -31.19
C GLN A 391 -8.79 9.54 -30.31
N LYS A 392 -8.52 10.84 -30.12
CA LYS A 392 -7.44 11.36 -29.28
C LYS A 392 -7.96 12.58 -28.52
N PHE A 393 -7.84 12.58 -27.20
CA PHE A 393 -8.30 13.67 -26.35
C PHE A 393 -7.58 13.66 -25.00
N ILE A 394 -7.82 14.69 -24.18
CA ILE A 394 -7.17 14.94 -22.90
C ILE A 394 -8.16 14.72 -21.75
N ILE A 395 -7.66 14.17 -20.64
CA ILE A 395 -8.34 14.17 -19.33
C ILE A 395 -7.48 14.88 -18.28
N PRO A 396 -8.07 15.53 -17.27
CA PRO A 396 -7.32 16.15 -16.19
C PRO A 396 -6.65 15.09 -15.30
N ASP A 397 -5.39 15.30 -14.89
CA ASP A 397 -4.70 14.44 -13.91
C ASP A 397 -5.38 14.57 -12.53
N TYR A 398 -5.18 13.59 -11.66
CA TYR A 398 -5.71 13.66 -10.30
C TYR A 398 -4.99 14.73 -9.47
N TYR A 399 -5.76 15.47 -8.69
CA TYR A 399 -5.26 16.39 -7.68
C TYR A 399 -5.57 15.87 -6.28
N PHE A 400 -4.53 15.55 -5.52
CA PHE A 400 -4.66 15.19 -4.12
C PHE A 400 -4.61 16.42 -3.22
N VAL A 401 -5.63 16.56 -2.37
CA VAL A 401 -5.56 17.45 -1.21
C VAL A 401 -4.58 16.91 -0.17
N LYS A 402 -4.29 17.69 0.88
CA LYS A 402 -3.31 17.35 1.90
C LYS A 402 -3.54 15.96 2.51
N LEU A 403 -2.52 15.11 2.43
CA LEU A 403 -2.40 13.82 3.11
C LEU A 403 -1.37 13.91 4.25
N GLN A 404 -1.22 12.84 5.05
CA GLN A 404 -0.16 12.75 6.07
C GLN A 404 1.23 12.94 5.45
N ASN A 405 1.48 12.29 4.32
CA ASN A 405 2.72 12.34 3.54
C ASN A 405 2.44 11.90 2.09
N SER A 406 3.46 11.94 1.23
CA SER A 406 3.37 11.54 -0.18
C SER A 406 3.06 10.06 -0.39
N GLY A 407 3.35 9.19 0.59
CA GLY A 407 3.06 7.76 0.54
C GLY A 407 1.57 7.43 0.57
N GLY A 408 0.70 8.40 0.86
CA GLY A 408 -0.75 8.25 0.75
C GLY A 408 -1.27 8.38 -0.69
N HIS A 409 -0.48 8.85 -1.66
CA HIS A 409 -0.92 8.93 -3.05
C HIS A 409 -0.91 7.55 -3.71
N PHE A 410 -1.97 7.21 -4.45
CA PHE A 410 -1.94 6.07 -5.36
C PHE A 410 -1.10 6.37 -6.61
N GLY A 411 -0.87 5.36 -7.46
CA GLY A 411 0.02 5.49 -8.63
C GLY A 411 -0.51 6.46 -9.68
N LEU A 412 0.27 7.49 -10.05
CA LEU A 412 -0.11 8.48 -11.07
C LEU A 412 0.51 8.23 -12.45
N PHE A 413 1.08 7.04 -12.67
CA PHE A 413 1.59 6.67 -13.99
C PHE A 413 0.43 6.57 -14.99
N HIS A 414 0.67 6.99 -16.22
CA HIS A 414 -0.35 7.10 -17.26
C HIS A 414 0.28 6.86 -18.62
N ASP A 415 -0.11 5.77 -19.27
CA ASP A 415 0.28 5.44 -20.62
C ASP A 415 -0.91 5.73 -21.56
N PRO A 416 -0.84 6.77 -22.41
CA PRO A 416 -1.95 7.17 -23.25
C PRO A 416 -2.48 6.07 -24.17
N ALA A 417 -1.60 5.16 -24.63
CA ALA A 417 -1.99 4.07 -25.52
C ALA A 417 -2.76 2.98 -24.75
N VAL A 418 -2.33 2.64 -23.53
CA VAL A 418 -3.02 1.65 -22.68
C VAL A 418 -4.42 2.15 -22.29
N TYR A 419 -4.54 3.43 -21.93
CA TYR A 419 -5.84 4.02 -21.65
C TYR A 419 -6.70 4.05 -22.93
N GLY A 420 -6.11 4.39 -24.08
CA GLY A 420 -6.78 4.32 -25.37
C GLY A 420 -7.34 2.93 -25.66
N GLU A 421 -6.51 1.89 -25.55
CA GLU A 421 -6.91 0.50 -25.77
C GLU A 421 -8.07 0.08 -24.86
N TYR A 422 -8.00 0.42 -23.56
CA TYR A 422 -9.06 0.12 -22.60
C TYR A 422 -10.39 0.78 -22.95
N TYR A 423 -10.37 2.02 -23.42
CA TYR A 423 -11.57 2.78 -23.79
C TYR A 423 -11.92 2.68 -25.28
N HIS A 424 -11.25 1.82 -26.05
CA HIS A 424 -11.44 1.62 -27.48
C HIS A 424 -11.25 2.89 -28.34
N VAL A 425 -10.24 3.70 -28.01
CA VAL A 425 -9.79 4.88 -28.78
C VAL A 425 -8.27 4.83 -29.00
N GLN A 426 -7.72 5.70 -29.85
CA GLN A 426 -6.29 5.64 -30.18
C GLN A 426 -5.38 6.06 -29.01
N ALA A 427 -5.73 7.13 -28.30
CA ALA A 427 -4.97 7.57 -27.13
C ALA A 427 -5.76 8.52 -26.23
N ILE A 428 -5.60 8.40 -24.92
CA ILE A 428 -6.13 9.37 -23.95
C ILE A 428 -4.94 9.99 -23.22
N PHE A 429 -4.69 11.27 -23.45
CA PHE A 429 -3.61 12.01 -22.80
C PHE A 429 -4.06 12.54 -21.44
N LYS A 430 -3.12 12.75 -20.53
CA LYS A 430 -3.40 13.45 -19.27
C LYS A 430 -2.80 14.85 -19.27
N LYS A 431 -3.50 15.81 -18.66
CA LYS A 431 -3.00 17.18 -18.43
C LYS A 431 -3.05 17.51 -16.95
N LYS A 432 -1.95 18.06 -16.44
CA LYS A 432 -1.82 18.40 -15.02
C LYS A 432 -2.81 19.50 -14.64
N VAL A 433 -3.58 19.27 -13.57
CA VAL A 433 -4.48 20.26 -12.96
C VAL A 433 -4.05 20.52 -11.52
N ASN A 434 -3.83 21.78 -11.17
CA ASN A 434 -3.25 22.17 -9.87
C ASN A 434 -4.31 22.55 -8.80
N PHE A 435 -5.53 22.04 -8.96
CA PHE A 435 -6.67 22.27 -8.07
C PHE A 435 -7.62 21.09 -8.02
N ASP A 436 -8.41 21.01 -6.96
CA ASP A 436 -9.45 20.01 -6.80
C ASP A 436 -10.69 20.38 -7.62
N TYR A 437 -10.90 19.68 -8.73
CA TYR A 437 -12.03 19.89 -9.63
C TYR A 437 -13.23 18.96 -9.34
N SER A 438 -13.23 18.25 -8.20
CA SER A 438 -14.35 17.37 -7.81
C SER A 438 -15.69 18.10 -7.63
N VAL A 439 -15.67 19.42 -7.46
CA VAL A 439 -16.90 20.24 -7.38
C VAL A 439 -17.71 20.22 -8.67
N ILE A 440 -17.09 19.92 -9.81
CA ILE A 440 -17.80 19.78 -11.08
C ILE A 440 -18.79 18.59 -11.02
N ALA A 441 -18.41 17.50 -10.35
CA ALA A 441 -19.26 16.32 -10.19
C ALA A 441 -20.25 16.42 -9.01
N ASN A 442 -19.88 17.08 -7.91
CA ASN A 442 -20.66 17.05 -6.65
C ASN A 442 -21.22 18.40 -6.19
N GLY A 443 -21.02 19.45 -6.98
CA GLY A 443 -21.50 20.80 -6.69
C GLY A 443 -22.85 21.11 -7.34
N ALA A 444 -23.49 22.18 -6.85
CA ALA A 444 -24.62 22.79 -7.51
C ALA A 444 -24.16 23.43 -8.83
N LYS A 445 -24.86 23.10 -9.92
CA LYS A 445 -24.61 23.63 -11.26
C LYS A 445 -25.39 24.93 -11.47
N HIS A 446 -24.72 25.94 -12.02
CA HIS A 446 -25.26 27.26 -12.33
C HIS A 446 -24.95 27.58 -13.80
N SER A 447 -25.96 27.73 -14.64
CA SER A 447 -25.78 28.15 -16.04
C SER A 447 -25.68 29.67 -16.08
N LEU A 448 -24.56 30.20 -16.59
CA LEU A 448 -24.31 31.65 -16.66
C LEU A 448 -24.51 32.17 -18.08
N SER A 449 -24.16 31.37 -19.08
CA SER A 449 -24.42 31.61 -20.50
C SER A 449 -24.53 30.27 -21.24
N ASN A 450 -24.76 30.30 -22.56
CA ASN A 450 -24.74 29.10 -23.40
C ASN A 450 -23.38 28.38 -23.41
N GLU A 451 -22.30 29.10 -23.11
CA GLU A 451 -20.94 28.59 -23.20
C GLU A 451 -20.20 28.55 -21.86
N THR A 452 -20.83 29.03 -20.78
CA THR A 452 -20.21 29.15 -19.45
C THR A 452 -21.11 28.54 -18.37
N THR A 453 -20.56 27.56 -17.66
CA THR A 453 -21.21 26.90 -16.53
C THR A 453 -20.35 27.00 -15.28
N ALA A 454 -20.96 27.37 -14.16
CA ALA A 454 -20.33 27.37 -12.85
C ALA A 454 -20.80 26.21 -11.96
N TYR A 455 -19.94 25.80 -11.05
CA TYR A 455 -20.15 24.72 -10.09
C TYR A 455 -19.71 25.20 -8.71
N SER A 456 -20.52 24.96 -7.69
CA SER A 456 -20.20 25.39 -6.32
C SER A 456 -20.68 24.40 -5.26
N ASN A 457 -20.02 24.41 -4.10
CA ASN A 457 -20.51 23.66 -2.93
C ASN A 457 -20.38 24.46 -1.64
N THR A 458 -21.09 24.03 -0.60
CA THR A 458 -21.12 24.69 0.72
C THR A 458 -19.78 24.66 1.47
N ARG A 459 -18.82 23.84 1.00
CA ARG A 459 -17.45 23.79 1.55
C ARG A 459 -16.57 24.93 1.01
N GLY A 460 -17.07 25.71 0.04
CA GLY A 460 -16.38 26.86 -0.52
C GLY A 460 -15.52 26.53 -1.74
N ASP A 461 -15.76 25.41 -2.41
CA ASP A 461 -15.19 25.14 -3.74
C ASP A 461 -16.05 25.82 -4.80
N PHE A 462 -15.42 26.56 -5.72
CA PHE A 462 -16.07 27.19 -6.87
C PHE A 462 -15.26 26.93 -8.13
N ALA A 463 -15.90 26.38 -9.16
CA ALA A 463 -15.29 26.15 -10.46
C ALA A 463 -16.15 26.72 -11.59
N ILE A 464 -15.52 27.16 -12.67
CA ILE A 464 -16.19 27.58 -13.91
C ILE A 464 -15.56 26.83 -15.07
N ILE A 465 -16.40 26.36 -16.00
CA ILE A 465 -15.98 25.83 -17.30
C ILE A 465 -16.57 26.75 -18.36
N SER A 466 -15.73 27.24 -19.26
CA SER A 466 -16.09 28.17 -20.34
C SER A 466 -15.42 27.77 -21.65
N ARG A 467 -16.09 27.92 -22.80
CA ARG A 467 -15.45 27.77 -24.12
C ARG A 467 -14.64 28.99 -24.53
N GLU A 468 -14.98 30.16 -24.00
CA GLU A 468 -14.23 31.38 -24.19
C GLU A 468 -13.38 31.70 -22.96
N GLN A 469 -12.22 32.33 -23.21
CA GLN A 469 -11.35 32.80 -22.15
C GLN A 469 -12.03 33.92 -21.37
N LEU A 470 -12.22 33.71 -20.07
CA LEU A 470 -12.82 34.71 -19.18
C LEU A 470 -11.81 35.79 -18.81
N THR A 471 -12.27 37.04 -18.76
CA THR A 471 -11.50 38.21 -18.31
C THR A 471 -12.31 39.00 -17.27
N GLY A 472 -11.67 39.90 -16.53
CA GLY A 472 -12.35 40.71 -15.51
C GLY A 472 -12.43 40.03 -14.14
N SER A 473 -13.57 40.16 -13.45
CA SER A 473 -13.77 39.67 -12.10
C SER A 473 -15.15 39.04 -11.92
N ILE A 474 -15.23 37.97 -11.16
CA ILE A 474 -16.51 37.32 -10.82
C ILE A 474 -16.94 37.78 -9.44
N THR A 475 -18.18 38.25 -9.30
CA THR A 475 -18.78 38.59 -8.01
C THR A 475 -19.74 37.49 -7.57
N LEU A 476 -19.52 37.00 -6.35
CA LEU A 476 -20.26 35.91 -5.73
C LEU A 476 -20.99 36.41 -4.48
N SER A 477 -22.26 36.06 -4.31
CA SER A 477 -22.95 36.23 -3.02
C SER A 477 -22.83 34.95 -2.20
N VAL A 478 -22.01 34.98 -1.15
CA VAL A 478 -21.79 33.85 -0.22
C VAL A 478 -22.41 34.21 1.12
N ASN A 479 -23.47 33.51 1.53
CA ASN A 479 -24.23 33.81 2.76
C ASN A 479 -24.61 35.31 2.91
N GLY A 480 -25.02 35.95 1.81
CA GLY A 480 -25.40 37.37 1.78
C GLY A 480 -24.24 38.37 1.80
N ARG A 481 -22.98 37.91 1.79
CA ARG A 481 -21.80 38.78 1.59
C ARG A 481 -21.30 38.66 0.17
N GLN A 482 -21.08 39.80 -0.49
CA GLN A 482 -20.47 39.82 -1.81
C GLN A 482 -18.95 39.61 -1.71
N LYS A 483 -18.43 38.77 -2.60
CA LYS A 483 -17.00 38.50 -2.77
C LYS A 483 -16.65 38.58 -4.24
N THR A 484 -15.79 39.52 -4.59
CA THR A 484 -15.30 39.70 -5.96
C THR A 484 -13.92 39.05 -6.11
N ILE A 485 -13.74 38.26 -7.17
CA ILE A 485 -12.55 37.47 -7.44
C ILE A 485 -12.08 37.78 -8.85
N PRO A 486 -10.90 38.42 -9.03
CA PRO A 486 -10.30 38.60 -10.34
C PRO A 486 -10.01 37.24 -10.99
N VAL A 487 -10.40 37.08 -12.27
CA VAL A 487 -10.22 35.82 -13.01
C VAL A 487 -8.74 35.42 -13.08
N GLU A 488 -7.85 36.39 -13.23
CA GLU A 488 -6.39 36.21 -13.22
C GLU A 488 -5.83 35.60 -11.92
N LYS A 489 -6.56 35.75 -10.80
CA LYS A 489 -6.18 35.18 -9.49
C LYS A 489 -6.75 33.78 -9.27
N MET A 490 -7.62 33.31 -10.17
CA MET A 490 -8.14 31.95 -10.14
C MET A 490 -7.10 30.98 -10.68
N LYS A 491 -7.07 29.78 -10.11
CA LYS A 491 -6.31 28.68 -10.72
C LYS A 491 -7.02 28.29 -12.01
N HIS A 492 -6.26 27.98 -13.05
CA HIS A 492 -6.85 27.62 -14.33
C HIS A 492 -6.18 26.39 -14.95
N ALA A 493 -6.92 25.73 -15.84
CA ALA A 493 -6.46 24.66 -16.70
C ALA A 493 -7.28 24.73 -18.00
N GLU A 494 -6.79 24.09 -19.06
CA GLU A 494 -7.49 24.03 -20.34
C GLU A 494 -7.59 22.57 -20.75
N ILE A 495 -8.79 22.05 -20.96
CA ILE A 495 -9.05 20.63 -21.24
C ILE A 495 -10.00 20.57 -22.44
N ASN A 496 -9.56 19.93 -23.54
CA ASN A 496 -10.36 19.75 -24.78
C ASN A 496 -11.08 21.05 -25.23
N ASP A 497 -10.33 22.13 -25.43
CA ASP A 497 -10.83 23.45 -25.87
C ASP A 497 -11.77 24.14 -24.86
N GLU A 498 -11.80 23.70 -23.61
CA GLU A 498 -12.53 24.36 -22.51
C GLU A 498 -11.57 24.96 -21.48
N PHE A 499 -11.81 26.22 -21.09
CA PHE A 499 -11.11 26.92 -20.03
C PHE A 499 -11.78 26.65 -18.68
N TRP A 500 -11.02 26.05 -17.78
CA TRP A 500 -11.44 25.73 -16.43
C TRP A 500 -10.83 26.73 -15.46
N TYR A 501 -11.64 27.29 -14.58
CA TYR A 501 -11.21 28.21 -13.53
C TYR A 501 -11.66 27.68 -12.17
N TYR A 502 -10.83 27.85 -11.13
CA TYR A 502 -11.13 27.43 -9.77
C TYR A 502 -10.70 28.47 -8.74
N ALA A 503 -11.57 28.70 -7.75
CA ALA A 503 -11.26 29.50 -6.56
C ALA A 503 -11.86 28.88 -5.29
N SER A 504 -11.21 29.12 -4.15
CA SER A 504 -11.79 28.86 -2.84
C SER A 504 -12.49 30.11 -2.31
N VAL A 505 -13.80 30.03 -2.13
CA VAL A 505 -14.66 31.20 -1.96
C VAL A 505 -15.13 31.42 -0.52
N GLY A 506 -14.73 30.53 0.41
CA GLY A 506 -15.16 30.52 1.80
C GLY A 506 -16.40 29.63 1.98
N LYS A 507 -16.59 29.07 3.18
CA LYS A 507 -17.73 28.19 3.45
C LYS A 507 -19.04 28.98 3.42
N GLY A 508 -20.04 28.44 2.73
CA GLY A 508 -21.35 29.07 2.57
C GLY A 508 -22.00 28.67 1.25
N GLU A 509 -23.31 28.88 1.16
CA GLU A 509 -24.04 28.68 -0.08
C GLU A 509 -23.84 29.88 -1.00
N ILE A 510 -23.59 29.62 -2.28
CA ILE A 510 -23.53 30.65 -3.31
C ILE A 510 -24.92 30.85 -3.87
N THR A 511 -25.51 32.02 -3.61
CA THR A 511 -26.90 32.32 -4.00
C THR A 511 -27.00 33.15 -5.27
N ALA A 512 -25.92 33.84 -5.66
CA ALA A 512 -25.86 34.63 -6.88
C ALA A 512 -24.42 34.68 -7.41
N ILE A 513 -24.30 34.69 -8.74
CA ILE A 513 -23.05 34.79 -9.49
C ILE A 513 -23.26 35.85 -10.56
N SER A 514 -22.36 36.85 -10.62
CA SER A 514 -22.36 37.86 -11.68
C SER A 514 -20.94 38.06 -12.22
N PHE A 515 -20.85 38.27 -13.54
CA PHE A 515 -19.61 38.60 -14.25
C PHE A 515 -19.43 40.10 -14.40
#